data_AF-A0A450SQS6-F1
#
_entry.id   AF-A0A450SQS6-F1
#
_cell.length_a   1.000
_cell.length_b   1.000
_cell.length_c   1.000
_cell.angle_alpha   90.00
_cell.angle_beta   90.00
_cell.angle_gamma   90.00
#
_symmetry.space_group_name_H-M   'P 1'
#
loop_
_entity.id
_entity.type
_entity.pdbx_description
1 polymer ?
#
loop_
_entity_poly.entity_id
_entity_poly.type
_entity_poly.pdbx_seq_one_letter_code
_entity_poly.pdbx_strand_id
1 'polypeptide(L)'
;MKEKVYIDSTIPSYYFDRRESLATFAGITRQWWSEMAGEYDLFISDAVIRELNRGDYPNKEEVLALVSGIPSLPLPDDLEQIVEFYVANYVMPQTLAGDAAHLAYASYYNVDYLLTWNCNHLANANKRKHIRIINGRLGLATPEIVIPLQLFQEGEKPMIHSEILAEKYRVQAKLAAESTSIRDYLERSRLEAQEVAKKYGFEIKYADLPGTKLAMSREAIDKAIEEAGR
;
A
#
# COMPACT_ATOMS: atom_id res chain seq x y z
N MET A 1 24.58 -5.63 -0.24
CA MET A 1 23.95 -6.98 -0.25
C MET A 1 22.45 -6.71 -0.26
N LYS A 2 21.67 -7.42 -1.08
CA LYS A 2 20.21 -7.21 -1.09
C LYS A 2 19.63 -7.75 0.21
N GLU A 3 18.58 -7.10 0.71
CA GLU A 3 17.82 -7.61 1.84
C GLU A 3 16.99 -8.82 1.39
N LYS A 4 16.76 -9.76 2.30
CA LYS A 4 16.01 -11.00 2.04
C LYS A 4 14.53 -10.78 2.32
N VAL A 5 13.70 -11.16 1.36
CA VAL A 5 12.24 -11.11 1.50
C VAL A 5 11.66 -12.51 1.38
N TYR A 6 10.98 -12.96 2.42
CA TYR A 6 10.13 -14.14 2.36
C TYR A 6 8.74 -13.76 1.87
N ILE A 7 8.29 -14.41 0.80
CA ILE A 7 6.99 -14.18 0.16
C ILE A 7 5.99 -15.22 0.70
N ASP A 8 4.94 -14.77 1.41
CA ASP A 8 3.84 -15.66 1.78
C ASP A 8 2.96 -16.04 0.59
N SER A 9 2.02 -16.99 0.76
CA SER A 9 1.14 -17.45 -0.32
C SER A 9 0.12 -16.39 -0.78
N THR A 10 -0.24 -15.43 0.07
CA THR A 10 -1.22 -14.39 -0.26
C THR A 10 -0.69 -13.43 -1.32
N ILE A 11 0.61 -13.14 -1.35
CA ILE A 11 1.20 -12.24 -2.35
C ILE A 11 1.00 -12.76 -3.79
N PRO A 12 1.48 -13.95 -4.19
CA PRO A 12 1.29 -14.44 -5.55
C PRO A 12 -0.20 -14.72 -5.84
N SER A 13 -1.01 -15.12 -4.85
CA SER A 13 -2.47 -15.23 -5.04
C SER A 13 -3.12 -13.90 -5.42
N TYR A 14 -2.76 -12.80 -4.74
CA TYR A 14 -3.29 -11.47 -5.02
C TYR A 14 -2.79 -10.89 -6.34
N TYR A 15 -1.56 -11.22 -6.76
CA TYR A 15 -1.00 -10.75 -8.04
C TYR A 15 -1.92 -11.05 -9.23
N PHE A 16 -2.51 -12.25 -9.25
CA PHE A 16 -3.39 -12.72 -10.31
C PHE A 16 -4.90 -12.65 -9.96
N ASP A 17 -5.27 -12.07 -8.82
CA ASP A 17 -6.67 -11.94 -8.44
C ASP A 17 -7.41 -10.97 -9.38
N ARG A 18 -8.59 -11.40 -9.84
CA ARG A 18 -9.43 -10.68 -10.81
C ARG A 18 -10.74 -10.17 -10.19
N ARG A 19 -10.98 -10.41 -8.89
CA ARG A 19 -12.17 -9.92 -8.19
C ARG A 19 -12.09 -8.41 -8.06
N GLU A 20 -13.15 -7.71 -8.44
CA GLU A 20 -13.22 -6.25 -8.38
C GLU A 20 -12.98 -5.72 -6.96
N SER A 21 -13.48 -6.41 -5.94
CA SER A 21 -13.29 -6.05 -4.54
C SER A 21 -11.82 -6.09 -4.07
N LEU A 22 -10.94 -6.77 -4.81
CA LEU A 22 -9.52 -6.87 -4.52
C LEU A 22 -8.64 -6.15 -5.57
N ALA A 23 -9.25 -5.44 -6.51
CA ALA A 23 -8.54 -4.81 -7.63
C ALA A 23 -7.41 -3.88 -7.17
N THR A 24 -7.61 -3.12 -6.08
CA THR A 24 -6.58 -2.25 -5.51
C THR A 24 -5.39 -3.05 -4.97
N PHE A 25 -5.63 -4.09 -4.16
CA PHE A 25 -4.56 -4.92 -3.60
C PHE A 25 -3.81 -5.70 -4.68
N ALA A 26 -4.54 -6.23 -5.67
CA ALA A 26 -3.95 -6.89 -6.83
C ALA A 26 -3.10 -5.91 -7.66
N GLY A 27 -3.58 -4.67 -7.86
CA GLY A 27 -2.83 -3.60 -8.51
C GLY A 27 -1.54 -3.24 -7.78
N ILE A 28 -1.62 -3.03 -6.46
CA ILE A 28 -0.44 -2.77 -5.60
C ILE A 28 0.55 -3.93 -5.67
N THR A 29 0.06 -5.17 -5.61
CA THR A 29 0.92 -6.36 -5.66
C THR A 29 1.67 -6.44 -6.98
N ARG A 30 0.98 -6.22 -8.11
CA ARG A 30 1.61 -6.18 -9.43
C ARG A 30 2.64 -5.05 -9.54
N GLN A 31 2.30 -3.87 -9.03
CA GLN A 31 3.21 -2.73 -9.03
C GLN A 31 4.47 -3.03 -8.20
N TRP A 32 4.32 -3.53 -6.98
CA TRP A 32 5.44 -3.92 -6.12
C TRP A 32 6.31 -4.97 -6.81
N TRP A 33 5.69 -5.97 -7.43
CA TRP A 33 6.43 -6.99 -8.16
C TRP A 33 7.22 -6.43 -9.34
N SER A 34 6.66 -5.46 -10.09
CA SER A 34 7.36 -4.86 -11.23
C SER A 34 8.46 -3.88 -10.82
N GLU A 35 8.27 -3.15 -9.73
CA GLU A 35 9.15 -2.04 -9.33
C GLU A 35 10.19 -2.46 -8.28
N MET A 36 9.83 -3.37 -7.37
CA MET A 36 10.58 -3.62 -6.14
C MET A 36 11.13 -5.05 -6.02
N ALA A 37 10.47 -6.07 -6.57
CA ALA A 37 10.92 -7.46 -6.44
C ALA A 37 12.38 -7.68 -6.88
N GLY A 38 12.84 -6.93 -7.89
CA GLY A 38 14.22 -6.97 -8.39
C GLY A 38 15.26 -6.40 -7.43
N GLU A 39 14.87 -5.63 -6.42
CA GLU A 39 15.76 -5.00 -5.43
C GLU A 39 16.09 -5.91 -4.24
N TYR A 40 15.41 -7.05 -4.12
CA TYR A 40 15.50 -7.97 -3.00
C TYR A 40 15.97 -9.38 -3.41
N ASP A 41 16.49 -10.13 -2.45
CA ASP A 41 16.68 -11.57 -2.59
C ASP A 41 15.40 -12.27 -2.11
N LEU A 42 14.60 -12.80 -3.06
CA LEU A 42 13.30 -13.37 -2.77
C LEU A 42 13.39 -14.85 -2.40
N PHE A 43 12.59 -15.26 -1.41
CA PHE A 43 12.49 -16.63 -0.95
C PHE A 43 11.04 -17.05 -0.71
N ILE A 44 10.76 -18.33 -0.92
CA ILE A 44 9.51 -19.00 -0.52
C ILE A 44 9.84 -20.22 0.33
N SER A 45 8.86 -21.07 0.60
CA SER A 45 9.07 -22.39 1.21
C SER A 45 8.02 -23.39 0.76
N ASP A 46 8.17 -24.65 1.17
CA ASP A 46 7.17 -25.69 0.97
C ASP A 46 5.81 -25.34 1.61
N ALA A 47 5.76 -24.51 2.66
CA ALA A 47 4.49 -24.03 3.22
C ALA A 47 3.69 -23.23 2.17
N VAL A 48 4.37 -22.34 1.44
CA VAL A 48 3.76 -21.55 0.35
C VAL A 48 3.23 -22.47 -0.73
N ILE A 49 4.05 -23.42 -1.20
CA ILE A 49 3.67 -24.35 -2.26
C ILE A 49 2.48 -25.22 -1.84
N ARG A 50 2.45 -25.70 -0.59
CA ARG A 50 1.31 -26.49 -0.07
C ARG A 50 0.02 -25.67 -0.03
N GLU A 51 0.08 -24.43 0.44
CA GLU A 51 -1.11 -23.56 0.51
C GLU A 51 -1.66 -23.23 -0.88
N LEU A 52 -0.79 -22.85 -1.81
CA LEU A 52 -1.16 -22.58 -3.20
C LEU A 52 -1.77 -23.83 -3.87
N ASN A 53 -1.24 -25.02 -3.57
CA ASN A 53 -1.79 -26.28 -4.09
C ASN A 53 -3.11 -26.71 -3.44
N ARG A 54 -3.36 -26.32 -2.18
CA ARG A 54 -4.60 -26.66 -1.47
C ARG A 54 -5.81 -25.88 -1.98
N GLY A 55 -5.59 -24.66 -2.47
CA GLY A 55 -6.65 -23.83 -3.04
C GLY A 55 -7.18 -24.39 -4.37
N ASP A 56 -8.48 -24.22 -4.58
CA ASP A 56 -9.12 -24.37 -5.89
C ASP A 56 -9.57 -22.99 -6.37
N TYR A 57 -8.85 -22.44 -7.35
CA TYR A 57 -9.08 -21.09 -7.85
C TYR A 57 -8.67 -20.98 -9.33
N PRO A 58 -9.33 -20.10 -10.13
CA PRO A 58 -9.20 -20.11 -11.59
C PRO A 58 -7.80 -19.83 -12.14
N ASN A 59 -6.96 -19.15 -11.36
CA ASN A 59 -5.63 -18.65 -11.74
C ASN A 59 -4.47 -19.45 -11.11
N LYS A 60 -4.72 -20.71 -10.73
CA LYS A 60 -3.77 -21.56 -10.00
C LYS A 60 -2.49 -21.82 -10.77
N GLU A 61 -2.60 -22.09 -12.06
CA GLU A 61 -1.44 -22.37 -12.92
C GLU A 61 -0.54 -21.14 -13.04
N GLU A 62 -1.13 -19.95 -13.24
CA GLU A 62 -0.36 -18.70 -13.31
C GLU A 62 0.35 -18.39 -11.98
N VAL A 63 -0.34 -18.62 -10.86
CA VAL A 63 0.22 -18.42 -9.51
C VAL A 63 1.39 -19.36 -9.23
N LEU A 64 1.25 -20.65 -9.56
CA LEU A 64 2.34 -21.63 -9.40
C LEU A 64 3.52 -21.34 -10.33
N ALA A 65 3.25 -20.90 -11.56
CA ALA A 65 4.29 -20.51 -12.50
C ALA A 65 5.11 -19.32 -12.00
N LEU A 66 4.45 -18.31 -11.39
CA LEU A 66 5.13 -17.12 -10.85
C LEU A 66 6.11 -17.47 -9.73
N VAL A 67 5.71 -18.36 -8.81
CA VAL A 67 6.57 -18.75 -7.68
C VAL A 67 7.62 -19.79 -8.05
N SER A 68 7.48 -20.49 -9.18
CA SER A 68 8.43 -21.52 -9.62
C SER A 68 9.86 -21.02 -9.84
N GLY A 69 10.02 -19.72 -10.14
CA GLY A 69 11.32 -19.08 -10.32
C GLY A 69 11.98 -18.58 -9.03
N ILE A 70 11.31 -18.71 -7.88
CA ILE A 70 11.79 -18.18 -6.59
C ILE A 70 12.46 -19.31 -5.80
N PRO A 71 13.68 -19.10 -5.27
CA PRO A 71 14.34 -20.07 -4.40
C PRO A 71 13.47 -20.47 -3.20
N SER A 72 13.31 -21.77 -2.97
CA SER A 72 12.64 -22.30 -1.79
C SER A 72 13.66 -22.49 -0.66
N LEU A 73 13.33 -21.99 0.54
CA LEU A 73 14.10 -22.26 1.74
C LEU A 73 13.94 -23.74 2.11
N PRO A 74 15.04 -24.44 2.46
CA PRO A 74 14.96 -25.83 2.92
C PRO A 74 14.04 -25.97 4.13
N LEU A 75 13.49 -27.15 4.36
CA LEU A 75 12.72 -27.45 5.56
C LEU A 75 13.64 -27.46 6.79
N PRO A 76 13.43 -26.59 7.81
CA PRO A 76 14.17 -26.67 9.06
C PRO A 76 13.81 -27.94 9.83
N ASP A 77 14.81 -28.60 10.43
CA ASP A 77 14.60 -29.80 11.25
C ASP A 77 13.66 -29.52 12.44
N ASP A 78 13.78 -28.32 13.04
CA ASP A 78 12.97 -27.91 14.20
C ASP A 78 11.69 -27.16 13.83
N LEU A 79 11.27 -27.14 12.57
CA LEU A 79 10.13 -26.33 12.12
C LEU A 79 8.85 -26.65 12.90
N GLU A 80 8.53 -27.93 13.05
CA GLU A 80 7.32 -28.38 13.76
C GLU A 80 7.31 -27.91 15.21
N GLN A 81 8.45 -28.03 15.89
CA GLN A 81 8.63 -27.61 17.27
C GLN A 81 8.46 -26.08 17.43
N ILE A 82 8.99 -25.29 16.48
CA ILE A 82 8.83 -23.83 16.47
C ILE A 82 7.35 -23.46 16.27
N VAL A 83 6.67 -24.11 15.33
CA VAL A 83 5.24 -23.88 15.04
C VAL A 83 4.38 -24.26 16.25
N GLU A 84 4.62 -25.41 16.86
CA GLU A 84 3.95 -25.83 18.08
C GLU A 84 4.17 -24.83 19.22
N PHE A 85 5.39 -24.31 19.37
CA PHE A 85 5.70 -23.28 20.37
C PHE A 85 4.94 -21.98 20.11
N TYR A 86 4.86 -21.52 18.86
CA TYR A 86 4.05 -20.36 18.49
C TYR A 86 2.58 -20.55 18.83
N VAL A 87 2.03 -21.71 18.53
CA VAL A 87 0.63 -22.05 18.83
C VAL A 87 0.38 -22.12 20.34
N ALA A 88 1.23 -22.82 21.08
CA ALA A 88 1.13 -22.96 22.54
C ALA A 88 1.25 -21.62 23.28
N ASN A 89 2.01 -20.67 22.71
CA ASN A 89 2.16 -19.33 23.25
C ASN A 89 1.20 -18.30 22.61
N TYR A 90 0.15 -18.73 21.91
CA TYR A 90 -0.88 -17.88 21.31
C TYR A 90 -0.34 -16.82 20.33
N VAL A 91 0.82 -17.07 19.70
CA VAL A 91 1.29 -16.27 18.56
C VAL A 91 0.34 -16.44 17.40
N MET A 92 -0.14 -17.66 17.15
CA MET A 92 -1.19 -17.97 16.19
C MET A 92 -2.20 -18.94 16.81
N PRO A 93 -3.50 -18.87 16.44
CA PRO A 93 -4.45 -19.91 16.82
C PRO A 93 -4.11 -21.24 16.12
N GLN A 94 -4.53 -22.37 16.70
CA GLN A 94 -4.26 -23.70 16.13
C GLN A 94 -4.76 -23.85 14.69
N THR A 95 -5.87 -23.19 14.35
CA THR A 95 -6.46 -23.21 13.02
C THR A 95 -5.61 -22.55 11.94
N LEU A 96 -4.54 -21.83 12.32
CA LEU A 96 -3.66 -21.07 11.44
C LEU A 96 -2.20 -21.55 11.53
N ALA A 97 -2.01 -22.87 11.57
CA ALA A 97 -0.67 -23.47 11.54
C ALA A 97 0.14 -23.08 10.28
N GLY A 98 -0.52 -22.78 9.15
CA GLY A 98 0.13 -22.26 7.94
C GLY A 98 0.80 -20.90 8.16
N ASP A 99 0.08 -19.94 8.74
CA ASP A 99 0.64 -18.62 9.12
C ASP A 99 1.82 -18.76 10.10
N ALA A 100 1.70 -19.67 11.07
CA ALA A 100 2.78 -19.95 12.01
C ALA A 100 4.02 -20.51 11.31
N ALA A 101 3.84 -21.38 10.30
CA ALA A 101 4.94 -21.92 9.52
C ALA A 101 5.65 -20.82 8.71
N HIS A 102 4.91 -19.91 8.06
CA HIS A 102 5.50 -18.77 7.35
C HIS A 102 6.40 -17.92 8.26
N LEU A 103 5.91 -17.57 9.45
CA LEU A 103 6.71 -16.85 10.44
C LEU A 103 7.93 -17.66 10.89
N ALA A 104 7.78 -18.98 11.08
CA ALA A 104 8.87 -19.85 11.52
C ALA A 104 10.00 -19.93 10.49
N TYR A 105 9.68 -20.14 9.21
CA TYR A 105 10.66 -20.10 8.11
C TYR A 105 11.43 -18.78 8.08
N ALA A 106 10.70 -17.66 8.07
CA ALA A 106 11.29 -16.34 8.01
C ALA A 106 12.21 -16.06 9.21
N SER A 107 11.78 -16.46 10.41
CA SER A 107 12.54 -16.27 11.65
C SER A 107 13.78 -17.17 11.72
N TYR A 108 13.67 -18.43 11.28
CA TYR A 108 14.75 -19.41 11.29
C TYR A 108 15.87 -19.05 10.32
N TYR A 109 15.53 -18.63 9.11
CA TYR A 109 16.50 -18.27 8.07
C TYR A 109 17.01 -16.83 8.17
N ASN A 110 16.64 -16.10 9.23
CA ASN A 110 16.99 -14.71 9.45
C ASN A 110 16.74 -13.87 8.19
N VAL A 111 15.51 -13.94 7.67
CA VAL A 111 15.08 -13.06 6.57
C VAL A 111 14.77 -11.68 7.14
N ASP A 112 15.00 -10.64 6.35
CA ASP A 112 14.81 -9.27 6.79
C ASP A 112 13.32 -8.91 6.81
N TYR A 113 12.57 -9.34 5.78
CA TYR A 113 11.14 -9.05 5.64
C TYR A 113 10.29 -10.31 5.41
N LEU A 114 9.15 -10.38 6.10
CA LEU A 114 8.04 -11.28 5.76
C LEU A 114 6.95 -10.48 5.05
N LEU A 115 6.80 -10.68 3.74
CA LEU A 115 5.83 -9.98 2.92
C LEU A 115 4.51 -10.76 2.86
N THR A 116 3.41 -10.12 3.27
CA THR A 116 2.08 -10.76 3.41
C THR A 116 0.95 -9.75 3.22
N TRP A 117 -0.23 -10.22 2.80
CA TRP A 117 -1.51 -9.48 2.91
C TRP A 117 -2.34 -9.91 4.13
N ASN A 118 -1.90 -10.90 4.91
CA ASN A 118 -2.59 -11.33 6.13
C ASN A 118 -2.37 -10.34 7.29
N CYS A 119 -3.11 -9.22 7.23
CA CYS A 119 -3.13 -8.20 8.27
C CYS A 119 -3.89 -8.62 9.54
N ASN A 120 -4.63 -9.74 9.49
CA ASN A 120 -5.38 -10.20 10.65
C ASN A 120 -4.46 -10.86 11.69
N HIS A 121 -3.48 -11.64 11.21
CA HIS A 121 -2.67 -12.50 12.07
C HIS A 121 -1.17 -12.26 11.98
N LEU A 122 -0.63 -12.07 10.77
CA LEU A 122 0.81 -11.86 10.55
C LEU A 122 1.16 -10.37 10.61
N ALA A 123 0.72 -9.58 9.62
CA ALA A 123 0.98 -8.13 9.55
C ALA A 123 0.08 -7.31 10.50
N ASN A 124 -0.24 -7.86 11.68
CA ASN A 124 -1.02 -7.19 12.70
C ASN A 124 -0.09 -6.48 13.71
N ALA A 125 -0.15 -5.15 13.75
CA ALA A 125 0.69 -4.33 14.63
C ALA A 125 0.56 -4.71 16.11
N ASN A 126 -0.64 -5.13 16.55
CA ASN A 126 -0.89 -5.53 17.94
C ASN A 126 -0.14 -6.82 18.33
N LYS A 127 0.28 -7.62 17.36
CA LYS A 127 0.97 -8.91 17.58
C LYS A 127 2.49 -8.78 17.51
N ARG A 128 3.04 -7.71 16.92
CA ARG A 128 4.48 -7.53 16.69
C ARG A 128 5.32 -7.69 17.96
N LYS A 129 4.91 -7.05 19.06
CA LYS A 129 5.62 -7.14 20.35
C LYS A 129 5.60 -8.57 20.89
N HIS A 130 4.47 -9.26 20.79
CA HIS A 130 4.32 -10.64 21.25
C HIS A 130 5.21 -11.59 20.44
N ILE A 131 5.14 -11.50 19.10
CA ILE A 131 6.00 -12.27 18.19
C ILE A 131 7.48 -12.09 18.55
N ARG A 132 7.93 -10.85 18.72
CA ARG A 132 9.33 -10.55 19.07
C ARG A 132 9.76 -11.17 20.40
N ILE A 133 8.89 -11.16 21.41
CA ILE A 133 9.17 -11.80 22.71
C ILE A 133 9.28 -13.31 22.54
N ILE A 134 8.35 -13.93 21.82
CA ILE A 134 8.32 -15.39 21.65
C ILE A 134 9.51 -15.87 20.82
N ASN A 135 9.84 -15.21 19.71
CA ASN A 135 11.05 -15.52 18.92
C ASN A 135 12.31 -15.34 19.76
N GLY A 136 12.38 -14.28 20.57
CA GLY A 136 13.50 -14.05 21.49
C GLY A 136 13.70 -15.17 22.50
N ARG A 137 12.62 -15.80 23.00
CA ARG A 137 12.70 -16.98 23.89
C ARG A 137 13.23 -18.22 23.18
N LEU A 138 13.01 -18.33 21.87
CA LEU A 138 13.51 -19.42 21.03
C LEU A 138 14.92 -19.13 20.47
N GLY A 139 15.49 -17.95 20.74
CA GLY A 139 16.76 -17.53 20.13
C GLY A 139 16.66 -17.25 18.63
N LEU A 140 15.45 -17.05 18.10
CA LEU A 140 15.19 -16.79 16.69
C LEU A 140 15.19 -15.29 16.39
N ALA A 141 15.58 -14.94 15.16
CA ALA A 141 15.38 -13.60 14.64
C ALA A 141 13.88 -13.29 14.49
N THR A 142 13.53 -12.01 14.40
CA THR A 142 12.16 -11.58 14.08
C THR A 142 12.20 -10.74 12.81
N PRO A 143 11.64 -11.21 11.69
CA PRO A 143 11.58 -10.39 10.47
C PRO A 143 10.66 -9.19 10.70
N GLU A 144 10.88 -8.12 9.94
CA GLU A 144 9.86 -7.07 9.83
C GLU A 144 8.71 -7.60 8.97
N ILE A 145 7.52 -7.71 9.59
CA ILE A 145 6.33 -8.25 8.93
C ILE A 145 5.57 -7.10 8.28
N VAL A 146 5.55 -7.09 6.95
CA VAL A 146 5.15 -5.95 6.14
C VAL A 146 4.18 -6.33 5.03
N ILE A 147 3.41 -5.35 4.58
CA ILE A 147 2.60 -5.43 3.36
C ILE A 147 3.36 -4.78 2.19
N PRO A 148 3.01 -5.07 0.92
CA PRO A 148 3.68 -4.48 -0.25
C PRO A 148 3.81 -2.95 -0.24
N LEU A 149 2.81 -2.23 0.29
CA LEU A 149 2.85 -0.77 0.40
C LEU A 149 4.02 -0.23 1.23
N GLN A 150 4.58 -1.03 2.14
CA GLN A 150 5.66 -0.61 3.03
C GLN A 150 7.06 -0.85 2.46
N LEU A 151 7.16 -1.45 1.26
CA LEU A 151 8.44 -1.78 0.62
C LEU A 151 8.64 -1.04 -0.71
N PHE A 152 7.83 -0.03 -1.02
CA PHE A 152 8.16 0.88 -2.12
C PHE A 152 9.28 1.84 -1.69
N GLN A 153 10.13 2.22 -2.65
CA GLN A 153 11.09 3.30 -2.42
C GLN A 153 10.36 4.60 -2.07
N GLU A 154 10.95 5.39 -1.18
CA GLU A 154 10.48 6.73 -0.90
C GLU A 154 10.52 7.56 -2.20
N GLY A 155 9.40 8.17 -2.54
CA GLY A 155 9.27 8.95 -3.77
C GLY A 155 8.07 9.89 -3.71
N GLU A 156 8.04 10.83 -4.64
CA GLU A 156 6.99 11.87 -4.71
C GLU A 156 5.65 11.34 -5.25
N LYS A 157 5.61 10.08 -5.74
CA LYS A 157 4.39 9.49 -6.30
C LYS A 157 3.37 9.25 -5.19
N PRO A 158 2.11 9.69 -5.39
CA PRO A 158 1.06 9.44 -4.41
C PRO A 158 0.78 7.94 -4.28
N MET A 159 0.75 7.45 -3.03
CA MET A 159 0.52 6.05 -2.65
C MET A 159 -0.83 5.49 -3.13
N ILE A 160 -1.78 6.36 -3.47
CA ILE A 160 -3.08 6.01 -4.06
C ILE A 160 -3.23 6.78 -5.36
N HIS A 161 -3.33 6.05 -6.47
CA HIS A 161 -3.68 6.64 -7.75
C HIS A 161 -5.19 6.83 -7.83
N SER A 162 -5.63 8.08 -7.84
CA SER A 162 -7.01 8.45 -8.17
C SER A 162 -7.00 9.12 -9.53
N GLU A 163 -7.69 8.54 -10.51
CA GLU A 163 -7.82 9.14 -11.84
C GLU A 163 -8.41 10.56 -11.75
N ILE A 164 -9.39 10.75 -10.86
CA ILE A 164 -9.98 12.06 -10.58
C ILE A 164 -8.93 13.03 -10.02
N LEU A 165 -8.11 12.58 -9.08
CA LEU A 165 -7.09 13.43 -8.48
C LEU A 165 -5.97 13.75 -9.47
N ALA A 166 -5.57 12.79 -10.30
CA ALA A 166 -4.60 12.98 -11.39
C ALA A 166 -5.14 13.98 -12.42
N GLU A 167 -6.41 13.83 -12.84
CA GLU A 167 -7.05 14.74 -13.77
C GLU A 167 -7.20 16.14 -13.16
N LYS A 168 -7.60 16.23 -11.88
CA LYS A 168 -7.63 17.50 -11.14
C LYS A 168 -6.26 18.18 -11.17
N TYR A 169 -5.18 17.49 -10.83
CA TYR A 169 -3.84 18.08 -10.83
C TYR A 169 -3.40 18.50 -12.23
N ARG A 170 -3.72 17.71 -13.26
CA ARG A 170 -3.44 18.05 -14.66
C ARG A 170 -4.15 19.33 -15.08
N VAL A 171 -5.45 19.46 -14.78
CA VAL A 171 -6.25 20.65 -15.06
C VAL A 171 -5.71 21.85 -14.29
N GLN A 172 -5.40 21.69 -13.00
CA GLN A 172 -4.83 22.76 -12.18
C GLN A 172 -3.47 23.25 -12.70
N ALA A 173 -2.58 22.33 -13.10
CA ALA A 173 -1.27 22.67 -13.65
C ALA A 173 -1.40 23.42 -14.99
N LYS A 174 -2.31 22.97 -15.87
CA LYS A 174 -2.61 23.65 -17.13
C LYS A 174 -3.14 25.07 -16.89
N LEU A 175 -4.16 25.20 -16.02
CA LEU A 175 -4.73 26.50 -15.67
C LEU A 175 -3.67 27.44 -15.09
N ALA A 176 -2.80 26.94 -14.20
CA ALA A 176 -1.74 27.73 -13.60
C ALA A 176 -0.74 28.22 -14.66
N ALA A 177 -0.34 27.36 -15.59
CA ALA A 177 0.58 27.71 -16.68
C ALA A 177 -0.02 28.73 -17.66
N GLU A 178 -1.33 28.70 -17.89
CA GLU A 178 -2.04 29.62 -18.80
C GLU A 178 -2.48 30.93 -18.13
N SER A 179 -2.34 31.04 -16.81
CA SER A 179 -2.77 32.20 -16.04
C SER A 179 -1.64 33.21 -15.84
N THR A 180 -1.99 34.49 -16.00
CA THR A 180 -1.04 35.61 -15.82
C THR A 180 -0.96 36.11 -14.37
N SER A 181 -1.92 35.74 -13.54
CA SER A 181 -1.98 36.09 -12.12
C SER A 181 -2.88 35.11 -11.35
N ILE A 182 -2.81 35.16 -10.02
CA ILE A 182 -3.69 34.34 -9.17
C ILE A 182 -5.18 34.67 -9.38
N ARG A 183 -5.51 35.92 -9.73
CA ARG A 183 -6.89 36.34 -10.00
C ARG A 183 -7.41 35.74 -11.30
N ASP A 184 -6.60 35.77 -12.35
CA ASP A 184 -6.87 35.15 -13.64
C ASP A 184 -7.06 33.63 -13.49
N TYR A 185 -6.22 32.97 -12.70
CA TYR A 185 -6.35 31.55 -12.37
C TYR A 185 -7.70 31.21 -11.71
N LEU A 186 -8.10 31.98 -10.68
CA LEU A 186 -9.36 31.74 -9.97
C LEU A 186 -10.58 31.97 -10.87
N GLU A 187 -10.55 32.97 -11.73
CA GLU A 187 -11.63 33.22 -12.70
C GLU A 187 -11.74 32.09 -13.72
N ARG A 188 -10.63 31.64 -14.30
CA ARG A 188 -10.61 30.51 -15.25
C ARG A 188 -11.06 29.20 -14.61
N SER A 189 -10.56 28.89 -13.43
CA SER A 189 -10.97 27.71 -12.67
C SER A 189 -12.48 27.72 -12.38
N ARG A 190 -13.04 28.88 -12.03
CA ARG A 190 -14.48 29.05 -11.80
C ARG A 190 -15.30 28.79 -13.06
N LEU A 191 -14.88 29.34 -14.20
CA LEU A 191 -15.55 29.15 -15.49
C LEU A 191 -15.55 27.67 -15.90
N GLU A 192 -14.39 27.02 -15.83
CA GLU A 192 -14.25 25.61 -16.21
C GLU A 192 -15.10 24.70 -15.30
N ALA A 193 -15.14 24.97 -13.99
CA ALA A 193 -16.02 24.26 -13.07
C ALA A 193 -17.51 24.43 -13.43
N GLN A 194 -17.94 25.62 -13.83
CA GLN A 194 -19.32 25.87 -14.27
C GLN A 194 -19.67 25.14 -15.57
N GLU A 195 -18.75 25.10 -16.54
CA GLU A 195 -18.95 24.36 -17.79
C GLU A 195 -19.08 22.85 -17.55
N VAL A 196 -18.21 22.28 -16.70
CA VAL A 196 -18.28 20.87 -16.31
C VAL A 196 -19.61 20.57 -15.63
N ALA A 197 -20.05 21.39 -14.66
CA ALA A 197 -21.32 21.16 -13.98
C ALA A 197 -22.52 21.18 -14.93
N LYS A 198 -22.56 22.15 -15.87
CA LYS A 198 -23.62 22.22 -16.90
C LYS A 198 -23.69 20.96 -17.75
N LYS A 199 -22.54 20.37 -18.10
CA LYS A 199 -22.47 19.10 -18.86
C LYS A 199 -23.14 17.94 -18.12
N TYR A 200 -23.12 17.95 -16.79
CA TYR A 200 -23.77 16.94 -15.95
C TYR A 200 -25.19 17.35 -15.50
N GLY A 201 -25.74 18.46 -15.99
CA GLY A 201 -27.09 18.92 -15.66
C GLY A 201 -27.21 19.63 -14.31
N PHE A 202 -26.10 20.08 -13.72
CA PHE A 202 -26.09 20.84 -12.47
C PHE A 202 -25.59 22.27 -12.70
N GLU A 203 -26.01 23.20 -11.84
CA GLU A 203 -25.50 24.58 -11.85
C GLU A 203 -24.74 24.83 -10.55
N ILE A 204 -23.47 25.23 -10.65
CA ILE A 204 -22.68 25.64 -9.48
C ILE A 204 -23.09 27.05 -9.11
N LYS A 205 -23.84 27.17 -8.02
CA LYS A 205 -24.11 28.44 -7.36
C LYS A 205 -23.02 28.69 -6.33
N TYR A 206 -22.09 29.57 -6.65
CA TYR A 206 -21.19 30.12 -5.65
C TYR A 206 -22.01 31.07 -4.79
N ALA A 207 -21.92 30.94 -3.46
CA ALA A 207 -22.59 31.87 -2.58
C ALA A 207 -22.00 33.27 -2.79
N ASP A 208 -22.83 34.22 -3.22
CA ASP A 208 -22.56 35.64 -2.97
C ASP A 208 -22.73 35.82 -1.46
N LEU A 209 -21.65 35.61 -0.70
CA LEU A 209 -21.64 35.87 0.73
C LEU A 209 -21.56 37.39 0.91
N PRO A 210 -22.66 38.09 1.23
CA PRO A 210 -22.61 39.51 1.49
C PRO A 210 -21.92 39.65 2.86
N GLY A 211 -20.72 40.22 2.89
CA GLY A 211 -20.03 40.54 4.15
C GLY A 211 -18.86 39.63 4.56
N THR A 212 -18.30 38.79 3.69
CA THR A 212 -16.93 38.29 3.95
C THR A 212 -15.92 39.39 3.66
N LYS A 213 -14.92 39.56 4.55
CA LYS A 213 -13.85 40.59 4.52
C LYS A 213 -13.02 40.67 3.22
N LEU A 214 -13.32 39.85 2.21
CA LEU A 214 -12.69 39.83 0.90
C LEU A 214 -13.41 40.71 -0.14
N ALA A 215 -14.62 41.20 0.15
CA ALA A 215 -15.32 42.18 -0.69
C ALA A 215 -14.95 43.61 -0.26
N MET A 216 -13.66 43.92 -0.22
CA MET A 216 -13.21 45.31 -0.09
C MET A 216 -13.33 45.98 -1.46
N SER A 217 -13.84 47.22 -1.52
CA SER A 217 -13.77 48.02 -2.75
C SER A 217 -12.30 48.17 -3.13
N ARG A 218 -12.01 48.42 -4.42
CA ARG A 218 -10.63 48.57 -4.92
C ARG A 218 -9.84 49.60 -4.09
N GLU A 219 -10.49 50.71 -3.74
CA GLU A 219 -9.95 51.74 -2.84
C GLU A 219 -9.65 51.23 -1.42
N ALA A 220 -10.49 50.35 -0.87
CA ALA A 220 -10.28 49.79 0.45
C ALA A 220 -9.13 48.77 0.45
N ILE A 221 -8.96 48.01 -0.64
CA ILE A 221 -7.82 47.09 -0.83
C ILE A 221 -6.51 47.90 -0.94
N ASP A 222 -6.50 48.94 -1.77
CA ASP A 222 -5.33 49.79 -1.98
C ASP A 222 -4.90 50.48 -0.66
N LYS A 223 -5.88 50.96 0.12
CA LYS A 223 -5.63 51.55 1.44
C LYS A 223 -5.06 50.55 2.45
N ALA A 224 -5.57 49.32 2.48
CA ALA A 224 -5.07 48.29 3.39
C ALA A 224 -3.64 47.82 3.04
N ILE A 225 -3.28 47.82 1.75
CA ILE A 225 -1.92 47.53 1.29
C ILE A 225 -0.97 48.67 1.69
N GLU A 226 -1.41 49.93 1.59
CA GLU A 226 -0.64 51.11 2.00
C GLU A 226 -0.40 51.16 3.52
N GLU A 227 -1.40 50.73 4.31
CA GLU A 227 -1.32 50.66 5.78
C GLU A 227 -0.46 49.49 6.28
N ALA A 228 -0.39 48.36 5.54
CA ALA A 228 0.43 47.19 5.89
C ALA A 228 1.91 47.32 5.51
N GLY A 229 2.27 48.33 4.70
CA GLY A 229 3.64 48.60 4.24
C GLY A 229 4.43 49.63 5.06
N ARG A 230 3.93 50.04 6.23
CA ARG A 230 4.62 50.92 7.19
C ARG A 230 5.12 50.18 8.42
#